data_AF-A0A453EIH3-F1
#
_entry.id   AF-A0A453EIH3-F1
#
_cell.length_a   1.000
_cell.length_b   1.000
_cell.length_c   1.000
_cell.angle_alpha   90.00
_cell.angle_beta   90.00
_cell.angle_gamma   90.00
#
_symmetry.space_group_name_H-M   'P 1'
#
loop_
_entity.id
_entity.type
_entity.pdbx_description
1 polymer ?
#
loop_
_entity_poly.entity_id
_entity_poly.type
_entity_poly.pdbx_seq_one_letter_code
_entity_poly.pdbx_strand_id
1 'polypeptide(L)'
;MVLAVDPSGLLLLSTPPAPRPRPLPPSRPDADGFVTLNITDRKPPGYYVCDASSSSAARLPGNGRSFLDARSVGLLASPAGGGHYMVVELQPLIGSDEATLLCFSSVTGWWKEKDVFYPVRYGIWNTDAAITNAGKLCWVDLSSGILSCDPFAKKPVLDFVELPEGRLRQNIHCLHCAGRELSTRRCVQVSAGMFRLVELTCGDHSSRPRGVVLASWMRLQQAQSRSHRKAPRVVMWTLADQDTGEWKVEHRVNLADVWADGSYKATGLPKKTPVLALVHPKNPDVVYFFLGKHLLGVNLRTRKVVECEVYELVGPSRKHVSSRCVHPWELPATLCVGIPSETGSGVNDGFASVASNERGRD
;
A
#
# COMPACT_ATOMS: atom_id res chain seq x y z
N MET A 1 -0.93 12.87 -4.30
CA MET A 1 -0.87 11.56 -3.60
C MET A 1 0.24 10.75 -4.23
N VAL A 2 1.06 10.07 -3.44
CA VAL A 2 2.06 9.11 -3.96
C VAL A 2 1.31 7.86 -4.42
N LEU A 3 1.62 7.38 -5.62
CA LEU A 3 1.02 6.19 -6.22
C LEU A 3 1.98 4.99 -6.22
N ALA A 4 3.25 5.26 -6.50
CA ALA A 4 4.30 4.26 -6.56
C ALA A 4 5.63 4.90 -6.17
N VAL A 5 6.52 4.07 -5.63
CA VAL A 5 7.89 4.44 -5.27
C VAL A 5 8.83 3.38 -5.82
N ASP A 6 9.97 3.80 -6.35
CA ASP A 6 11.02 2.91 -6.83
C ASP A 6 12.28 3.03 -5.93
N PRO A 7 13.02 1.93 -5.68
CA PRO A 7 14.26 1.98 -4.91
C PRO A 7 15.32 2.95 -5.47
N SER A 8 15.25 3.33 -6.74
CA SER A 8 16.16 4.32 -7.34
C SER A 8 15.94 5.74 -6.82
N GLY A 9 14.84 6.00 -6.09
CA GLY A 9 14.45 7.34 -5.64
C GLY A 9 13.42 8.04 -6.52
N LEU A 10 12.85 7.33 -7.50
CA LEU A 10 11.75 7.85 -8.29
C LEU A 10 10.41 7.68 -7.57
N LEU A 11 9.56 8.70 -7.67
CA LEU A 11 8.23 8.76 -7.06
C LEU A 11 7.20 9.10 -8.13
N LEU A 12 6.10 8.33 -8.19
CA LEU A 12 4.96 8.67 -9.03
C LEU A 12 3.90 9.39 -8.18
N LEU A 13 3.52 10.59 -8.59
CA LEU A 13 2.54 11.43 -7.91
C LEU A 13 1.31 11.67 -8.79
N SER A 14 0.13 11.68 -8.19
CA SER A 14 -1.10 12.21 -8.78
C SER A 14 -1.51 13.50 -8.10
N THR A 15 -2.02 14.45 -8.89
CA THR A 15 -2.68 15.64 -8.33
C THR A 15 -4.02 15.26 -7.72
N PRO A 16 -4.46 15.96 -6.66
CA PRO A 16 -5.84 15.87 -6.23
C PRO A 16 -6.78 16.16 -7.41
N PRO A 17 -7.96 15.52 -7.48
CA PRO A 17 -8.97 15.91 -8.45
C PRO A 17 -9.31 17.39 -8.25
N ALA A 18 -9.51 18.12 -9.35
CA ALA A 18 -9.92 19.52 -9.27
C ALA A 18 -11.20 19.65 -8.41
N PRO A 19 -11.37 20.76 -7.66
CA PRO A 19 -12.60 21.04 -6.96
C PRO A 19 -13.78 20.84 -7.91
N ARG A 20 -14.86 20.19 -7.44
CA ARG A 20 -16.05 20.00 -8.27
C ARG A 20 -16.49 21.37 -8.80
N PRO A 21 -16.65 21.56 -10.12
CA PRO A 21 -17.33 22.75 -10.62
C PRO A 21 -18.70 22.85 -9.93
N ARG A 22 -19.19 24.07 -9.72
CA ARG A 22 -20.57 24.27 -9.29
C ARG A 22 -21.46 23.47 -10.26
N PRO A 23 -22.41 22.64 -9.77
CA PRO A 23 -23.28 21.89 -10.66
C PRO A 23 -23.89 22.87 -11.65
N LEU A 24 -23.66 22.65 -12.94
CA LEU A 24 -24.41 23.38 -13.96
C LEU A 24 -25.88 23.04 -13.74
N PRO A 25 -26.80 24.01 -13.86
CA PRO A 25 -28.21 23.71 -13.81
C PRO A 25 -28.51 22.59 -14.82
N PRO A 26 -29.38 21.62 -14.48
CA PRO A 26 -29.76 20.57 -15.40
C PRO A 26 -30.17 21.20 -16.74
N SER A 27 -29.74 20.58 -17.85
CA SER A 27 -30.22 21.00 -19.17
C SER A 27 -31.75 20.96 -19.17
N ARG A 28 -32.39 21.86 -19.93
CA ARG A 28 -33.85 21.78 -20.12
C ARG A 28 -34.21 20.36 -20.57
N PRO A 29 -35.31 19.78 -20.05
CA PRO A 29 -35.79 18.50 -20.53
C PRO A 29 -35.94 18.55 -22.06
N ASP A 30 -35.54 17.49 -22.74
CA ASP A 30 -35.88 17.34 -24.15
C ASP A 30 -37.39 17.13 -24.34
N ALA A 31 -37.83 16.99 -25.60
CA ALA A 31 -39.24 16.81 -25.94
C ALA A 31 -39.88 15.57 -25.29
N ASP A 32 -39.06 14.60 -24.85
CA ASP A 32 -39.47 13.36 -24.22
C ASP A 32 -39.31 13.38 -22.69
N GLY A 33 -38.92 14.53 -22.11
CA GLY A 33 -38.79 14.73 -20.67
C GLY A 33 -37.49 14.22 -20.06
N PHE A 34 -36.47 13.88 -20.86
CA PHE A 34 -35.17 13.45 -20.37
C PHE A 34 -34.26 14.66 -20.08
N VAL A 35 -33.55 14.58 -18.95
CA VAL A 35 -32.56 15.58 -18.52
C VAL A 35 -31.17 14.94 -18.58
N THR A 36 -30.29 15.50 -19.41
CA THR A 36 -28.90 15.06 -19.52
C THR A 36 -28.08 15.61 -18.36
N LEU A 37 -27.70 14.75 -17.42
CA LEU A 37 -26.71 15.08 -16.39
C LEU A 37 -25.30 14.92 -16.99
N ASN A 38 -24.63 16.03 -17.30
CA ASN A 38 -23.21 16.03 -17.66
C ASN A 38 -22.36 15.75 -16.41
N ILE A 39 -22.15 14.47 -16.09
CA ILE A 39 -21.32 14.00 -14.96
C ILE A 39 -19.81 14.04 -15.33
N THR A 40 -19.48 14.31 -16.59
CA THR A 40 -18.14 14.08 -17.18
C THR A 40 -17.17 15.26 -17.14
N ASP A 41 -17.52 16.41 -16.56
CA ASP A 41 -16.63 17.58 -16.56
C ASP A 41 -15.54 17.53 -15.46
N ARG A 42 -15.02 16.32 -15.17
CA ARG A 42 -13.86 16.15 -14.30
C ARG A 42 -12.61 16.17 -15.14
N LYS A 43 -11.84 17.27 -15.05
CA LYS A 43 -10.47 17.30 -15.56
C LYS A 43 -9.69 16.13 -14.91
N PRO A 44 -9.09 15.24 -15.71
CA PRO A 44 -8.35 14.12 -15.15
C PRO A 44 -7.19 14.61 -14.28
N PRO A 45 -6.80 13.86 -13.23
CA PRO A 45 -5.64 14.21 -12.43
C PRO A 45 -4.39 14.26 -13.32
N GLY A 46 -3.52 15.23 -13.03
CA GLY A 46 -2.18 15.26 -13.60
C GLY A 46 -1.29 14.25 -12.87
N TYR A 47 -0.42 13.59 -13.63
CA TYR A 47 0.56 12.66 -13.09
C TYR A 47 1.97 13.22 -13.27
N TYR A 48 2.81 13.04 -12.27
CA TYR A 48 4.16 13.56 -12.23
C TYR A 48 5.11 12.45 -11.77
N VAL A 49 6.25 12.34 -12.42
CA VAL A 49 7.37 11.55 -11.93
C VAL A 49 8.36 12.51 -11.30
N CYS A 50 8.66 12.29 -10.04
CA CYS A 50 9.65 13.05 -9.30
C CYS A 50 10.88 12.18 -9.07
N ASP A 51 12.06 12.75 -9.29
CA ASP A 51 13.32 12.16 -8.93
C ASP A 51 13.84 12.88 -7.70
N ALA A 52 13.80 12.18 -6.56
CA ALA A 52 14.23 12.76 -5.30
C ALA A 52 15.73 13.06 -5.29
N SER A 53 16.56 12.29 -6.00
CA SER A 53 18.00 12.46 -6.05
C SER A 53 18.42 13.72 -6.82
N SER A 54 17.71 14.04 -7.90
CA SER A 54 17.94 15.24 -8.71
C SER A 54 17.05 16.42 -8.34
N SER A 55 16.15 16.26 -7.36
CA SER A 55 15.13 17.25 -6.99
C SER A 55 14.30 17.74 -8.19
N SER A 56 14.08 16.86 -9.17
CA SER A 56 13.37 17.19 -10.40
C SER A 56 11.98 16.59 -10.44
N ALA A 57 11.07 17.23 -11.18
CA ALA A 57 9.71 16.75 -11.38
C ALA A 57 9.29 16.94 -12.84
N ALA A 58 8.86 15.85 -13.48
CA ALA A 58 8.38 15.85 -14.85
C ALA A 58 6.89 15.49 -14.89
N ARG A 59 6.09 16.33 -15.55
CA ARG A 59 4.67 16.03 -15.80
C ARG A 59 4.56 14.98 -16.90
N LEU A 60 3.83 13.91 -16.65
CA LEU A 60 3.53 12.92 -17.70
C LEU A 60 2.60 13.56 -18.75
N PRO A 61 2.85 13.30 -20.05
CA PRO A 61 1.95 13.73 -21.09
C PRO A 61 0.60 13.01 -20.92
N GLY A 62 -0.48 13.68 -21.33
CA GLY A 62 -1.78 13.01 -21.40
C GLY A 62 -1.73 11.92 -22.47
N ASN A 63 -2.33 10.77 -22.19
CA ASN A 63 -2.44 9.66 -23.14
C ASN A 63 -3.76 9.73 -23.96
N GLY A 64 -4.43 10.89 -23.98
CA GLY A 64 -5.75 11.06 -24.59
C GLY A 64 -6.91 10.36 -23.87
N ARG A 65 -6.60 9.60 -22.79
CA ARG A 65 -7.53 8.91 -21.92
C ARG A 65 -7.24 9.30 -20.46
N SER A 66 -8.08 8.86 -19.54
CA SER A 66 -7.72 8.87 -18.11
C SER A 66 -7.22 7.47 -17.76
N PHE A 67 -6.25 7.35 -16.86
CA PHE A 67 -6.00 6.03 -16.25
C PHE A 67 -7.32 5.49 -15.69
N LEU A 68 -7.56 4.20 -15.93
CA LEU A 68 -8.74 3.49 -15.48
C LEU A 68 -8.73 3.33 -13.96
N ASP A 69 -7.56 3.03 -13.40
CA ASP A 69 -7.33 3.01 -11.96
C ASP A 69 -5.91 3.47 -11.63
N ALA A 70 -5.78 4.56 -10.87
CA ALA A 70 -4.49 5.09 -10.44
C ALA A 70 -3.65 4.05 -9.64
N ARG A 71 -4.28 3.03 -9.05
CA ARG A 71 -3.57 1.94 -8.35
C ARG A 71 -3.00 0.89 -9.28
N SER A 72 -3.48 0.82 -10.51
CA SER A 72 -2.93 -0.06 -11.56
C SER A 72 -1.69 0.53 -12.21
N VAL A 73 -1.29 1.74 -11.82
CA VAL A 73 -0.13 2.44 -12.37
C VAL A 73 1.10 2.17 -11.51
N GLY A 74 2.09 1.54 -12.12
CA GLY A 74 3.41 1.31 -11.54
C GLY A 74 4.47 2.20 -12.18
N LEU A 75 5.60 2.29 -11.50
CA LEU A 75 6.79 3.01 -11.93
C LEU A 75 7.98 2.07 -11.75
N LEU A 76 8.83 1.97 -12.77
CA LEU A 76 10.02 1.13 -12.73
C LEU A 76 11.21 1.86 -13.37
N ALA A 77 12.30 1.99 -12.62
CA ALA A 77 13.58 2.44 -13.17
C ALA A 77 14.21 1.34 -14.05
N SER A 78 14.86 1.74 -15.13
CA SER A 78 15.58 0.85 -16.02
C SER A 78 16.71 0.14 -15.26
N PRO A 79 16.76 -1.21 -15.27
CA PRO A 79 17.86 -1.95 -14.66
C PRO A 79 19.22 -1.65 -15.30
N ALA A 80 19.24 -1.20 -16.56
CA ALA A 80 20.47 -0.85 -17.29
C ALA A 80 21.08 0.50 -16.84
N GLY A 81 20.43 1.24 -15.94
CA GLY A 81 20.87 2.56 -15.50
C GLY A 81 20.55 3.67 -16.51
N GLY A 82 21.19 4.82 -16.34
CA GLY A 82 21.05 5.98 -17.23
C GLY A 82 19.85 6.90 -16.96
N GLY A 83 19.17 6.75 -15.82
CA GLY A 83 18.02 7.59 -15.44
C GLY A 83 16.75 7.31 -16.24
N HIS A 84 16.75 6.28 -17.08
CA HIS A 84 15.58 5.85 -17.83
C HIS A 84 14.59 5.16 -16.89
N TYR A 85 13.31 5.48 -17.04
CA TYR A 85 12.21 4.84 -16.34
C TYR A 85 11.02 4.61 -17.27
N MET A 86 10.14 3.71 -16.85
CA MET A 86 8.82 3.49 -17.43
C MET A 86 7.72 3.68 -16.39
N VAL A 87 6.60 4.26 -16.82
CA VAL A 87 5.35 4.29 -16.07
C VAL A 87 4.36 3.41 -16.81
N VAL A 88 3.75 2.46 -16.11
CA VAL A 88 2.96 1.40 -16.76
C VAL A 88 1.64 1.22 -16.04
N GLU A 89 0.55 1.31 -16.79
CA GLU A 89 -0.76 0.91 -16.30
C GLU A 89 -1.14 -0.48 -16.85
N LEU A 90 -1.53 -1.39 -15.95
CA LEU A 90 -2.13 -2.67 -16.33
C LEU A 90 -3.64 -2.50 -16.52
N GLN A 91 -4.14 -2.84 -17.70
CA GLN A 91 -5.55 -2.77 -18.06
C GLN A 91 -6.06 -4.16 -18.50
N PRO A 92 -6.55 -5.00 -17.57
CA PRO A 92 -7.14 -6.29 -17.92
C PRO A 92 -8.47 -6.11 -18.65
N LEU A 93 -8.72 -6.89 -19.71
CA LEU A 93 -10.02 -6.94 -20.35
C LEU A 93 -10.94 -7.87 -19.55
N ILE A 94 -12.08 -7.35 -19.10
CA ILE A 94 -13.01 -8.10 -18.24
C ILE A 94 -13.55 -9.31 -19.00
N GLY A 95 -13.32 -10.51 -18.44
CA GLY A 95 -13.83 -11.77 -19.00
C GLY A 95 -13.02 -12.31 -20.18
N SER A 96 -11.84 -11.77 -20.44
CA SER A 96 -10.91 -12.19 -21.49
C SER A 96 -9.59 -12.65 -20.87
N ASP A 97 -8.80 -13.39 -21.65
CA ASP A 97 -7.41 -13.74 -21.42
C ASP A 97 -6.44 -12.73 -22.06
N GLU A 98 -6.91 -11.51 -22.31
CA GLU A 98 -6.13 -10.39 -22.84
C GLU A 98 -6.04 -9.25 -21.81
N ALA A 99 -4.88 -8.59 -21.79
CA ALA A 99 -4.68 -7.34 -21.08
C ALA A 99 -3.81 -6.41 -21.92
N THR A 100 -3.95 -5.11 -21.71
CA THR A 100 -3.09 -4.10 -22.32
C THR A 100 -2.19 -3.48 -21.25
N LEU A 101 -0.90 -3.40 -21.53
CA LEU A 101 0.06 -2.60 -20.79
C LEU A 101 0.23 -1.24 -21.47
N LEU A 102 -0.25 -0.18 -20.83
CA LEU A 102 -0.08 1.18 -21.31
C LEU A 102 1.21 1.76 -20.73
N CYS A 103 2.26 1.82 -21.55
CA CYS A 103 3.63 2.12 -21.13
C CYS A 103 4.06 3.52 -21.59
N PHE A 104 4.34 4.42 -20.66
CA PHE A 104 5.12 5.63 -20.93
C PHE A 104 6.60 5.33 -20.78
N SER A 105 7.40 5.75 -21.76
CA SER A 105 8.86 5.68 -21.69
C SER A 105 9.44 7.09 -21.58
N SER A 106 10.30 7.30 -20.58
CA SER A 106 11.10 8.52 -20.44
C SER A 106 12.05 8.79 -21.61
N VAL A 107 12.45 7.75 -22.35
CA VAL A 107 13.36 7.86 -23.51
C VAL A 107 12.61 8.42 -24.72
N THR A 108 11.41 7.89 -24.99
CA THR A 108 10.64 8.32 -26.16
C THR A 108 9.80 9.54 -25.85
N GLY A 109 9.35 9.72 -24.60
CA GLY A 109 8.44 10.78 -24.19
C GLY A 109 6.97 10.52 -24.56
N TRP A 110 6.62 9.32 -25.02
CA TRP A 110 5.27 8.98 -25.46
C TRP A 110 4.76 7.69 -24.84
N TRP A 111 3.44 7.53 -24.86
CA TRP A 111 2.74 6.32 -24.45
C TRP A 111 2.72 5.29 -25.58
N LYS A 112 2.90 4.02 -25.23
CA LYS A 112 2.80 2.88 -26.13
C LYS A 112 1.96 1.78 -25.49
N GLU A 113 0.98 1.29 -26.23
CA GLU A 113 0.19 0.12 -25.86
C GLU A 113 0.94 -1.17 -26.24
N LYS A 114 0.88 -2.16 -25.36
CA LYS A 114 1.40 -3.50 -25.59
C LYS A 114 0.35 -4.50 -25.12
N ASP A 115 -0.19 -5.27 -26.04
CA ASP A 115 -1.14 -6.34 -25.71
C ASP A 115 -0.36 -7.56 -25.20
N VAL A 116 -0.88 -8.15 -24.13
CA VAL A 116 -0.27 -9.28 -23.42
C VAL A 116 -1.33 -10.30 -23.07
N PHE A 117 -0.91 -11.56 -23.01
CA PHE A 117 -1.75 -12.62 -22.48
C PHE A 117 -1.98 -12.39 -20.99
N TYR A 118 -3.22 -12.48 -20.56
CA TYR A 118 -3.68 -12.28 -19.20
C TYR A 118 -3.98 -13.63 -18.53
N PRO A 119 -3.10 -14.10 -17.63
CA PRO A 119 -3.14 -15.47 -17.12
C PRO A 119 -4.23 -15.74 -16.07
N VAL A 120 -4.96 -14.71 -15.61
CA VAL A 120 -5.95 -14.86 -14.52
C VAL A 120 -7.30 -15.27 -15.10
N ARG A 121 -7.57 -16.58 -15.06
CA ARG A 121 -8.74 -17.20 -15.69
C ARG A 121 -10.10 -16.88 -15.04
N TYR A 122 -10.13 -16.43 -13.79
CA TYR A 122 -11.38 -16.31 -13.02
C TYR A 122 -11.43 -15.08 -12.10
N GLY A 123 -12.45 -14.26 -12.28
CA GLY A 123 -12.78 -13.12 -11.41
C GLY A 123 -12.24 -11.78 -11.91
N ILE A 124 -12.93 -10.70 -11.55
CA ILE A 124 -12.50 -9.33 -11.88
C ILE A 124 -11.25 -8.99 -11.06
N TRP A 125 -10.17 -8.59 -11.72
CA TRP A 125 -8.95 -8.10 -11.06
C TRP A 125 -9.20 -6.79 -10.34
N ASN A 126 -8.72 -6.67 -9.10
CA ASN A 126 -8.71 -5.41 -8.37
C ASN A 126 -7.29 -5.14 -7.90
N THR A 127 -6.57 -4.26 -8.61
CA THR A 127 -5.22 -3.87 -8.21
C THR A 127 -5.25 -3.13 -6.88
N ASP A 128 -4.68 -3.74 -5.85
CA ASP A 128 -4.47 -3.16 -4.53
C ASP A 128 -3.20 -2.32 -4.47
N ALA A 129 -2.14 -2.74 -5.16
CA ALA A 129 -0.87 -2.04 -5.24
C ALA A 129 -0.10 -2.39 -6.53
N ALA A 130 0.74 -1.48 -6.99
CA ALA A 130 1.79 -1.72 -7.97
C ALA A 130 3.15 -1.48 -7.31
N ILE A 131 4.02 -2.49 -7.32
CA ILE A 131 5.32 -2.49 -6.63
C ILE A 131 6.40 -3.04 -7.56
N THR A 132 7.66 -2.71 -7.28
CA THR A 132 8.80 -3.22 -8.05
C THR A 132 9.54 -4.30 -7.27
N ASN A 133 10.00 -5.33 -7.98
CA ASN A 133 10.88 -6.33 -7.40
C ASN A 133 11.77 -6.94 -8.50
N ALA A 134 13.07 -7.10 -8.22
CA ALA A 134 14.02 -7.76 -9.12
C ALA A 134 13.95 -7.28 -10.59
N GLY A 135 13.78 -5.97 -10.83
CA GLY A 135 13.69 -5.39 -12.17
C GLY A 135 12.39 -5.68 -12.93
N LYS A 136 11.39 -6.31 -12.29
CA LYS A 136 10.04 -6.48 -12.81
C LYS A 136 9.09 -5.49 -12.12
N LEU A 137 8.03 -5.12 -12.84
CA LEU A 137 6.88 -4.46 -12.25
C LEU A 137 5.84 -5.51 -11.85
N CYS A 138 5.27 -5.35 -10.66
CA CYS A 138 4.37 -6.33 -10.07
C CYS A 138 3.07 -5.67 -9.58
N TRP A 139 1.92 -6.18 -10.03
CA TRP A 139 0.60 -5.76 -9.61
C TRP A 139 0.02 -6.78 -8.64
N VAL A 140 -0.47 -6.31 -7.51
CA VAL A 140 -1.02 -7.14 -6.44
C VAL A 140 -2.53 -7.00 -6.41
N ASP A 141 -3.25 -8.13 -6.38
CA ASP A 141 -4.64 -8.23 -5.95
C ASP A 141 -4.68 -9.05 -4.66
N LEU A 142 -5.03 -8.42 -3.53
CA LEU A 142 -5.05 -9.03 -2.20
C LEU A 142 -6.12 -10.12 -2.05
N SER A 143 -6.96 -10.34 -3.06
CA SER A 143 -7.95 -11.43 -3.12
C SER A 143 -7.56 -12.57 -4.06
N SER A 144 -6.50 -12.38 -4.86
CA SER A 144 -6.13 -13.28 -5.95
C SER A 144 -4.64 -13.66 -5.93
N GLY A 145 -3.74 -12.71 -6.19
CA GLY A 145 -2.37 -13.03 -6.54
C GLY A 145 -1.51 -11.82 -6.89
N ILE A 146 -0.33 -12.13 -7.43
CA ILE A 146 0.64 -11.17 -7.94
C ILE A 146 0.79 -11.44 -9.43
N LEU A 147 0.62 -10.41 -10.25
CA LEU A 147 1.02 -10.40 -11.65
C LEU A 147 2.35 -9.69 -11.77
N SER A 148 3.30 -10.23 -12.53
CA SER A 148 4.59 -9.58 -12.75
C SER A 148 5.02 -9.66 -14.21
N CYS A 149 5.71 -8.63 -14.69
CA CYS A 149 6.38 -8.67 -15.99
C CYS A 149 7.56 -7.69 -16.03
N ASP A 150 8.47 -7.90 -16.97
CA ASP A 150 9.40 -6.86 -17.43
C ASP A 150 8.72 -5.97 -18.48
N PRO A 151 8.42 -4.69 -18.17
CA PRO A 151 7.81 -3.79 -19.13
C PRO A 151 8.79 -3.30 -20.21
N PHE A 152 10.11 -3.43 -20.03
CA PHE A 152 11.11 -3.04 -21.03
C PHE A 152 11.22 -4.08 -22.16
N ALA A 153 10.82 -5.32 -21.91
CA ALA A 153 10.75 -6.36 -22.93
C ALA A 153 9.93 -5.92 -24.16
N LYS A 154 10.41 -6.32 -25.36
CA LYS A 154 9.71 -6.06 -26.63
C LYS A 154 8.32 -6.70 -26.64
N LYS A 155 8.21 -7.91 -26.07
CA LYS A 155 6.97 -8.64 -25.84
C LYS A 155 6.93 -9.04 -24.35
N PRO A 156 6.32 -8.23 -23.49
CA PRO A 156 6.19 -8.56 -22.07
C PRO A 156 5.36 -9.82 -21.88
N VAL A 157 5.73 -10.64 -20.90
CA VAL A 157 4.99 -11.84 -20.49
C VAL A 157 4.53 -11.62 -19.05
N LEU A 158 3.23 -11.79 -18.80
CA LEU A 158 2.66 -11.69 -17.46
C LEU A 158 2.76 -13.05 -16.76
N ASP A 159 3.57 -13.10 -15.71
CA ASP A 159 3.65 -14.23 -14.79
C ASP A 159 2.65 -14.03 -13.65
N PHE A 160 1.91 -15.08 -13.28
CA PHE A 160 0.92 -15.04 -12.20
C PHE A 160 1.28 -16.00 -11.08
N VAL A 161 1.30 -15.47 -9.85
CA VAL A 161 1.49 -16.24 -8.63
C VAL A 161 0.26 -16.06 -7.74
N GLU A 162 -0.41 -17.16 -7.41
CA GLU A 162 -1.54 -17.15 -6.48
C GLU A 162 -1.09 -16.86 -5.04
N LEU A 163 -1.89 -16.11 -4.28
CA LEU A 163 -1.65 -15.93 -2.84
C LEU A 163 -2.04 -17.21 -2.08
N PRO A 164 -1.34 -17.57 -0.99
CA PRO A 164 -1.70 -18.71 -0.16
C PRO A 164 -3.04 -18.48 0.54
N GLU A 165 -3.80 -19.56 0.68
CA GLU A 165 -5.11 -19.67 1.34
C GLU A 165 -6.14 -18.58 0.96
N GLY A 166 -7.05 -18.95 0.04
CA GLY A 166 -8.43 -18.45 0.03
C GLY A 166 -8.70 -17.24 -0.88
N ARG A 167 -9.38 -17.51 -2.00
CA ARG A 167 -10.25 -16.51 -2.61
C ARG A 167 -11.30 -16.09 -1.59
N LEU A 168 -11.11 -14.94 -0.94
CA LEU A 168 -12.07 -14.39 0.04
C LEU A 168 -13.38 -13.87 -0.61
N ARG A 169 -13.70 -14.29 -1.84
CA ARG A 169 -14.86 -13.83 -2.62
C ARG A 169 -16.13 -14.63 -2.31
N GLN A 170 -16.44 -14.86 -1.04
CA GLN A 170 -17.76 -15.36 -0.66
C GLN A 170 -18.63 -14.20 -0.18
N ASN A 171 -19.45 -13.68 -1.10
CA ASN A 171 -20.50 -12.67 -0.91
C ASN A 171 -20.06 -11.21 -0.76
N ILE A 172 -19.56 -10.58 -1.83
CA ILE A 172 -19.34 -9.13 -1.83
C ILE A 172 -20.05 -8.48 -3.02
N HIS A 173 -20.95 -7.53 -2.72
CA HIS A 173 -21.74 -6.79 -3.71
C HIS A 173 -20.95 -5.67 -4.42
N CYS A 174 -19.71 -5.38 -4.02
CA CYS A 174 -18.84 -4.36 -4.63
C CYS A 174 -17.34 -4.63 -4.42
N LEU A 175 -16.57 -4.77 -5.50
CA LEU A 175 -15.11 -5.01 -5.49
C LEU A 175 -14.31 -3.92 -4.76
N HIS A 176 -14.73 -2.65 -4.90
CA HIS A 176 -14.07 -1.54 -4.23
C HIS A 176 -14.19 -1.64 -2.70
N CYS A 177 -15.38 -1.98 -2.22
CA CYS A 177 -15.63 -2.20 -0.78
C CYS A 177 -14.88 -3.44 -0.28
N ALA A 178 -14.87 -4.52 -1.06
CA ALA A 178 -14.11 -5.75 -0.77
C ALA A 178 -12.64 -5.45 -0.53
N GLY A 179 -12.02 -4.79 -1.51
CA GLY A 179 -10.59 -4.51 -1.46
C GLY A 179 -10.23 -3.54 -0.33
N ARG A 180 -11.09 -2.56 -0.02
CA ARG A 180 -10.88 -1.68 1.15
C ARG A 180 -10.82 -2.47 2.44
N GLU A 181 -11.76 -3.38 2.66
CA GLU A 181 -11.74 -4.23 3.85
C GLU A 181 -10.49 -5.13 3.88
N LEU A 182 -10.16 -5.78 2.77
CA LEU A 182 -8.98 -6.62 2.65
C LEU A 182 -7.69 -5.85 2.96
N SER A 183 -7.53 -4.63 2.44
CA SER A 183 -6.34 -3.81 2.68
C SER A 183 -6.15 -3.38 4.14
N THR A 184 -7.16 -3.52 5.01
CA THR A 184 -6.99 -3.29 6.45
C THR A 184 -6.37 -4.48 7.18
N ARG A 185 -6.36 -5.66 6.55
CA ARG A 185 -5.94 -6.92 7.16
C ARG A 185 -4.88 -7.67 6.37
N ARG A 186 -4.74 -7.37 5.08
CA ARG A 186 -3.77 -7.99 4.18
C ARG A 186 -2.91 -6.92 3.51
N CYS A 187 -1.64 -7.25 3.33
CA CYS A 187 -0.77 -6.50 2.45
C CYS A 187 0.24 -7.47 1.82
N VAL A 188 0.67 -7.15 0.60
CA VAL A 188 1.82 -7.78 -0.04
C VAL A 188 2.83 -6.69 -0.32
N GLN A 189 4.04 -6.84 0.19
CA GLN A 189 5.13 -5.89 0.01
C GLN A 189 6.46 -6.64 -0.14
N VAL A 190 7.48 -5.96 -0.65
CA VAL A 190 8.84 -6.50 -0.74
C VAL A 190 9.58 -6.16 0.56
N SER A 191 10.17 -7.17 1.19
CA SER A 191 11.08 -7.00 2.32
C SER A 191 12.28 -7.92 2.21
N ALA A 192 13.48 -7.35 2.33
CA ALA A 192 14.75 -8.01 2.07
C ALA A 192 14.77 -8.72 0.70
N GLY A 193 14.30 -8.02 -0.35
CA GLY A 193 14.27 -8.51 -1.74
C GLY A 193 13.21 -9.59 -2.05
N MET A 194 12.40 -9.99 -1.07
CA MET A 194 11.42 -11.07 -1.22
C MET A 194 10.00 -10.57 -0.98
N PHE A 195 9.02 -11.12 -1.70
CA PHE A 195 7.62 -10.81 -1.43
C PHE A 195 7.18 -11.40 -0.09
N ARG A 196 6.57 -10.55 0.74
CA ARG A 196 5.94 -10.90 2.00
C ARG A 196 4.46 -10.63 1.91
N LEU A 197 3.66 -11.66 2.14
CA LEU A 197 2.23 -11.51 2.41
C LEU A 197 2.06 -11.49 3.92
N VAL A 198 1.40 -10.47 4.45
CA VAL A 198 0.98 -10.44 5.86
C VAL A 198 -0.53 -10.47 5.92
N GLU A 199 -1.09 -11.31 6.78
CA GLU A 199 -2.51 -11.40 7.04
C GLU A 199 -2.81 -11.30 8.54
N LEU A 200 -3.78 -10.46 8.85
CA LEU A 200 -4.38 -10.30 10.15
C LEU A 200 -5.74 -11.03 10.17
N THR A 201 -5.75 -12.22 10.77
CA THR A 201 -6.96 -13.02 10.95
C THR A 201 -7.60 -12.67 12.30
N CYS A 202 -8.87 -12.28 12.33
CA CYS A 202 -9.60 -12.25 13.59
C CYS A 202 -10.03 -13.69 13.89
N GLY A 203 -9.80 -14.16 15.13
CA GLY A 203 -10.12 -15.51 15.56
C GLY A 203 -11.61 -15.85 15.64
N ASP A 204 -12.48 -15.08 14.99
CA ASP A 204 -13.95 -15.19 15.09
C ASP A 204 -14.68 -14.90 13.77
N HIS A 205 -14.09 -15.28 12.63
CA HIS A 205 -14.86 -15.38 11.40
C HIS A 205 -15.52 -16.75 11.34
N SER A 206 -16.58 -16.94 12.14
CA SER A 206 -17.65 -17.78 11.61
C SER A 206 -18.16 -17.06 10.37
N SER A 207 -18.00 -17.70 9.21
CA SER A 207 -18.58 -17.23 7.95
C SER A 207 -20.02 -16.80 8.19
N ARG A 208 -20.46 -15.65 7.66
CA ARG A 208 -21.86 -15.22 7.76
C ARG A 208 -22.75 -16.40 7.33
N PRO A 209 -23.61 -16.95 8.20
CA PRO A 209 -24.50 -18.03 7.81
C PRO A 209 -25.36 -17.56 6.63
N ARG A 210 -25.55 -18.41 5.62
CA ARG A 210 -26.42 -18.09 4.47
C ARG A 210 -27.80 -17.69 5.01
N GLY A 211 -28.32 -16.55 4.53
CA GLY A 211 -29.65 -16.04 4.90
C GLY A 211 -29.67 -14.97 6.00
N VAL A 212 -28.56 -14.63 6.66
CA VAL A 212 -28.57 -13.58 7.69
C VAL A 212 -28.35 -12.19 7.09
N VAL A 213 -29.27 -11.25 7.35
CA VAL A 213 -29.18 -9.84 6.91
C VAL A 213 -27.93 -9.17 7.49
N LEU A 214 -27.14 -8.50 6.64
CA LEU A 214 -25.86 -7.89 6.99
C LEU A 214 -25.94 -6.95 8.20
N ALA A 215 -26.97 -6.11 8.27
CA ALA A 215 -27.16 -5.18 9.39
C ALA A 215 -27.50 -5.89 10.71
N SER A 216 -28.14 -7.05 10.66
CA SER A 216 -28.43 -7.88 11.84
C SER A 216 -27.21 -8.69 12.25
N TRP A 217 -26.44 -9.22 11.29
CA TRP A 217 -25.17 -9.87 11.57
C TRP A 217 -24.14 -8.89 12.13
N MET A 218 -24.06 -7.67 11.59
CA MET A 218 -23.23 -6.58 12.15
C MET A 218 -23.65 -6.24 13.57
N ARG A 219 -24.96 -6.12 13.87
CA ARG A 219 -25.46 -5.88 15.23
C ARG A 219 -25.14 -7.04 16.18
N LEU A 220 -25.27 -8.28 15.72
CA LEU A 220 -24.90 -9.48 16.48
C LEU A 220 -23.40 -9.54 16.74
N GLN A 221 -22.55 -9.24 15.74
CA GLN A 221 -21.11 -9.10 15.92
C GLN A 221 -20.75 -7.96 16.86
N GLN A 222 -21.48 -6.84 16.81
CA GLN A 222 -21.25 -5.67 17.67
C GLN A 222 -21.70 -5.93 19.13
N ALA A 223 -22.71 -6.78 19.33
CA ALA A 223 -23.16 -7.26 20.63
C ALA A 223 -22.23 -8.35 21.21
N GLN A 224 -21.82 -9.35 20.41
CA GLN A 224 -20.90 -10.42 20.80
C GLN A 224 -19.44 -9.93 20.98
N SER A 225 -19.07 -8.85 20.30
CA SER A 225 -17.79 -8.15 20.47
C SER A 225 -17.49 -7.73 21.91
N ARG A 226 -18.49 -7.64 22.78
CA ARG A 226 -18.31 -7.17 24.16
C ARG A 226 -17.92 -8.27 25.15
N SER A 227 -18.08 -9.56 24.81
CA SER A 227 -17.90 -10.64 25.79
C SER A 227 -16.74 -11.61 25.53
N HIS A 228 -16.34 -11.94 24.28
CA HIS A 228 -15.23 -12.89 24.04
C HIS A 228 -14.48 -12.68 22.71
N ARG A 229 -13.86 -11.51 22.48
CA ARG A 229 -12.96 -11.37 21.31
C ARG A 229 -11.64 -12.11 21.55
N LYS A 230 -11.49 -13.29 20.93
CA LYS A 230 -10.18 -13.95 20.78
C LYS A 230 -9.23 -12.98 20.07
N ALA A 231 -8.03 -12.83 20.62
CA ALA A 231 -7.05 -11.89 20.08
C ALA A 231 -6.72 -12.23 18.61
N PRO A 232 -6.52 -11.21 17.75
CA PRO A 232 -6.21 -11.42 16.35
C PRO A 232 -4.85 -12.12 16.19
N ARG A 233 -4.70 -12.87 15.10
CA ARG A 233 -3.45 -13.55 14.74
C ARG A 233 -2.86 -12.91 13.49
N VAL A 234 -1.56 -12.66 13.55
CA VAL A 234 -0.76 -12.22 12.41
C VAL A 234 -0.08 -13.46 11.84
N VAL A 235 -0.20 -13.65 10.53
CA VAL A 235 0.54 -14.66 9.78
C VAL A 235 1.31 -13.97 8.67
N MET A 236 2.59 -14.31 8.52
CA MET A 236 3.42 -13.82 7.44
C MET A 236 3.90 -14.99 6.60
N TRP A 237 3.70 -14.87 5.30
CA TRP A 237 4.25 -15.78 4.29
C TRP A 237 5.30 -15.07 3.47
N THR A 238 6.24 -15.85 2.98
CA THR A 238 7.32 -15.44 2.10
C THR A 238 7.21 -16.25 0.82
N LEU A 239 7.19 -15.56 -0.32
CA LEU A 239 7.26 -16.22 -1.61
C LEU A 239 8.69 -16.70 -1.80
N ALA A 240 8.92 -17.99 -1.53
CA ALA A 240 10.25 -18.59 -1.54
C ALA A 240 10.78 -18.75 -2.96
N ASP A 241 9.88 -18.99 -3.91
CA ASP A 241 10.19 -19.17 -5.32
C ASP A 241 9.03 -18.62 -6.16
N GLN A 242 9.34 -17.66 -7.03
CA GLN A 242 8.36 -17.01 -7.91
C GLN A 242 7.95 -17.91 -9.08
N ASP A 243 8.83 -18.77 -9.56
CA ASP A 243 8.59 -19.62 -10.73
C ASP A 243 7.65 -20.77 -10.38
N THR A 244 7.80 -21.34 -9.18
CA THR A 244 6.90 -22.38 -8.66
C THR A 244 5.68 -21.82 -7.93
N GLY A 245 5.70 -20.53 -7.55
CA GLY A 245 4.67 -19.91 -6.74
C GLY A 245 4.62 -20.43 -5.29
N GLU A 246 5.74 -20.95 -4.78
CA GLU A 246 5.81 -21.58 -3.45
C GLU A 246 5.84 -20.54 -2.33
N TRP A 247 4.77 -20.48 -1.55
CA TRP A 247 4.70 -19.65 -0.33
C TRP A 247 5.04 -20.44 0.93
N LYS A 248 6.00 -19.95 1.70
CA LYS A 248 6.40 -20.53 3.00
C LYS A 248 5.95 -19.62 4.13
N VAL A 249 5.35 -20.23 5.16
CA VAL A 249 4.97 -19.45 6.35
C VAL A 249 6.22 -19.20 7.19
N GLU A 250 6.49 -17.94 7.47
CA GLU A 250 7.65 -17.51 8.25
C GLU A 250 7.28 -17.16 9.68
N HIS A 251 6.19 -16.42 9.88
CA HIS A 251 5.71 -16.05 11.22
C HIS A 251 4.25 -16.41 11.43
N ARG A 252 3.94 -16.85 12.65
CA ARG A 252 2.57 -17.01 13.18
C ARG A 252 2.52 -16.50 14.60
N VAL A 253 1.92 -15.33 14.81
CA VAL A 253 1.93 -14.62 16.09
C VAL A 253 0.51 -14.31 16.54
N ASN A 254 0.20 -14.55 17.81
CA ASN A 254 -1.04 -14.09 18.43
C ASN A 254 -0.81 -12.71 19.05
N LEU A 255 -1.64 -11.72 18.72
CA LEU A 255 -1.49 -10.38 19.30
C LEU A 255 -1.74 -10.35 20.81
N ALA A 256 -2.38 -11.37 21.40
CA ALA A 256 -2.42 -11.53 22.85
C ALA A 256 -1.01 -11.59 23.47
N ASP A 257 -0.06 -12.27 22.81
CA ASP A 257 1.31 -12.41 23.28
C ASP A 257 2.03 -11.05 23.25
N VAL A 258 1.83 -10.30 22.16
CA VAL A 258 2.38 -8.94 22.00
C VAL A 258 1.81 -8.01 23.07
N TRP A 259 0.50 -8.06 23.34
CA TRP A 259 -0.15 -7.24 24.35
C TRP A 259 0.22 -7.60 25.80
N ALA A 260 0.73 -8.82 26.02
CA ALA A 260 1.17 -9.27 27.34
C ALA A 260 2.59 -8.77 27.67
N ASP A 261 3.41 -8.50 26.65
CA ASP A 261 4.79 -8.04 26.79
C ASP A 261 4.89 -6.62 27.39
N GLY A 262 6.01 -6.35 28.08
CA GLY A 262 6.28 -5.05 28.69
C GLY A 262 6.40 -3.91 27.68
N SER A 263 6.95 -4.18 26.49
CA SER A 263 7.09 -3.18 25.42
C SER A 263 5.75 -2.62 24.96
N TYR A 264 4.72 -3.47 24.81
CA TYR A 264 3.38 -3.01 24.46
C TYR A 264 2.73 -2.24 25.60
N LYS A 265 2.84 -2.74 26.84
CA LYS A 265 2.26 -2.06 28.01
C LYS A 265 2.83 -0.66 28.20
N ALA A 266 4.12 -0.47 27.93
CA ALA A 266 4.78 0.84 28.00
C ALA A 266 4.20 1.88 27.02
N THR A 267 3.60 1.45 25.90
CA THR A 267 2.95 2.36 24.94
C THR A 267 1.67 3.01 25.48
N GLY A 268 1.04 2.43 26.50
CA GLY A 268 -0.27 2.87 27.00
C GLY A 268 -1.43 2.65 26.01
N LEU A 269 -1.22 1.95 24.90
CA LEU A 269 -2.23 1.76 23.86
C LEU A 269 -3.29 0.70 24.23
N PRO A 270 -4.53 0.86 23.76
CA PRO A 270 -5.61 -0.07 24.07
C PRO A 270 -5.41 -1.41 23.36
N LYS A 271 -5.84 -2.52 23.98
CA LYS A 271 -5.86 -3.85 23.36
C LYS A 271 -7.02 -3.97 22.36
N LYS A 272 -6.82 -3.44 21.15
CA LYS A 272 -7.79 -3.48 20.05
C LYS A 272 -7.15 -4.11 18.82
N THR A 273 -7.96 -4.69 17.94
CA THR A 273 -7.52 -5.14 16.62
C THR A 273 -6.92 -3.96 15.87
N PRO A 274 -5.62 -3.99 15.54
CA PRO A 274 -5.00 -2.91 14.80
C PRO A 274 -5.28 -3.09 13.29
N VAL A 275 -4.93 -2.09 12.49
CA VAL A 275 -5.04 -2.14 11.02
C VAL A 275 -3.65 -2.32 10.44
N LEU A 276 -3.48 -3.23 9.49
CA LEU A 276 -2.17 -3.47 8.86
C LEU A 276 -1.72 -2.25 8.03
N ALA A 277 -0.47 -1.85 8.20
CA ALA A 277 0.13 -0.72 7.49
C ALA A 277 1.15 -1.18 6.45
N LEU A 278 2.32 -1.65 6.88
CA LEU A 278 3.41 -2.05 5.98
C LEU A 278 4.34 -3.06 6.66
N VAL A 279 5.18 -3.71 5.87
CA VAL A 279 6.31 -4.53 6.29
C VAL A 279 7.56 -3.68 6.20
N HIS A 280 8.45 -3.75 7.19
CA HIS A 280 9.70 -3.01 7.15
C HIS A 280 10.51 -3.45 5.91
N PRO A 281 11.02 -2.54 5.06
CA PRO A 281 11.62 -2.90 3.78
C PRO A 281 12.91 -3.74 3.90
N LYS A 282 13.72 -3.52 4.94
CA LYS A 282 14.95 -4.29 5.20
C LYS A 282 14.85 -5.43 6.23
N ASN A 283 13.95 -5.31 7.21
CA ASN A 283 13.83 -6.25 8.32
C ASN A 283 12.48 -6.98 8.25
N PRO A 284 12.40 -8.18 7.66
CA PRO A 284 11.12 -8.87 7.46
C PRO A 284 10.43 -9.27 8.77
N ASP A 285 11.15 -9.29 9.90
CA ASP A 285 10.55 -9.58 11.20
C ASP A 285 9.70 -8.42 11.73
N VAL A 286 9.87 -7.19 11.22
CA VAL A 286 9.15 -6.01 11.72
C VAL A 286 7.97 -5.64 10.82
N VAL A 287 6.77 -5.66 11.39
CA VAL A 287 5.52 -5.29 10.72
C VAL A 287 4.87 -4.12 11.44
N TYR A 288 4.41 -3.15 10.67
CA TYR A 288 3.78 -1.95 11.19
C TYR A 288 2.27 -2.01 11.10
N PHE A 289 1.62 -1.46 12.13
CA PHE A 289 0.17 -1.40 12.23
C PHE A 289 -0.30 -0.01 12.65
N PHE A 290 -1.43 0.44 12.09
CA PHE A 290 -2.15 1.60 12.59
C PHE A 290 -3.00 1.21 13.80
N LEU A 291 -2.85 1.96 14.90
CA LEU A 291 -3.69 1.86 16.08
C LEU A 291 -4.05 3.25 16.60
N GLY A 292 -5.27 3.69 16.29
CA GLY A 292 -5.68 5.07 16.59
C GLY A 292 -4.85 6.07 15.80
N LYS A 293 -4.07 6.91 16.51
CA LYS A 293 -3.14 7.89 15.91
C LYS A 293 -1.69 7.40 15.83
N HIS A 294 -1.45 6.14 16.20
CA HIS A 294 -0.10 5.60 16.31
C HIS A 294 0.19 4.61 15.19
N LEU A 295 1.44 4.63 14.73
CA LEU A 295 2.04 3.63 13.87
C LEU A 295 2.95 2.77 14.76
N LEU A 296 2.58 1.50 14.92
CA LEU A 296 3.20 0.55 15.83
C LEU A 296 4.03 -0.46 15.05
N GLY A 297 5.35 -0.41 15.18
CA GLY A 297 6.26 -1.42 14.66
C GLY A 297 6.37 -2.59 15.65
N VAL A 298 5.97 -3.78 15.22
CA VAL A 298 6.01 -5.00 16.02
C VAL A 298 6.99 -5.98 15.38
N ASN A 299 8.00 -6.40 16.13
CA ASN A 299 8.85 -7.51 15.74
C ASN A 299 8.10 -8.83 16.00
N LEU A 300 7.74 -9.54 14.94
CA LEU A 300 6.97 -10.78 14.98
C LEU A 300 7.77 -11.95 15.58
N ARG A 301 9.10 -11.96 15.42
CA ARG A 301 9.97 -12.99 16.00
C ARG A 301 10.04 -12.89 17.52
N THR A 302 10.33 -11.69 18.03
CA THR A 302 10.45 -11.45 19.48
C THR A 302 9.12 -11.14 20.16
N ARG A 303 8.07 -10.86 19.37
CA ARG A 303 6.72 -10.45 19.81
C ARG A 303 6.72 -9.15 20.61
N LYS A 304 7.65 -8.24 20.29
CA LYS A 304 7.84 -6.97 21.00
C LYS A 304 7.49 -5.79 20.11
N VAL A 305 7.02 -4.72 20.73
CA VAL A 305 6.94 -3.41 20.09
C VAL A 305 8.37 -2.85 20.03
N VAL A 306 8.82 -2.53 18.83
CA VAL A 306 10.14 -1.91 18.59
C VAL A 306 10.02 -0.41 18.32
N GLU A 307 8.90 0.03 17.77
CA GLU A 307 8.65 1.43 17.39
C GLU A 307 7.18 1.78 17.65
N CYS A 308 6.93 3.02 18.09
CA CYS A 308 5.57 3.49 18.34
C CYS A 308 5.48 5.02 18.19
N GLU A 309 5.18 5.47 16.98
CA GLU A 309 5.18 6.89 16.63
C GLU A 309 3.78 7.42 16.36
N VAL A 310 3.55 8.72 16.61
CA VAL A 310 2.31 9.39 16.18
C VAL A 310 2.44 9.74 14.71
N TYR A 311 1.53 9.25 13.87
CA TYR A 311 1.55 9.57 12.45
C TYR A 311 0.60 10.73 12.11
N GLU A 312 1.02 11.53 11.14
CA GLU A 312 0.21 12.57 10.51
C GLU A 312 -0.15 12.16 9.09
N LEU A 313 -1.42 12.35 8.72
CA LEU A 313 -1.93 12.08 7.38
C LEU A 313 -2.63 13.33 6.87
N VAL A 314 -2.20 13.82 5.71
CA VAL A 314 -2.91 14.86 4.95
C VAL A 314 -4.28 14.32 4.44
N GLY A 315 -4.37 13.00 4.25
CA GLY A 315 -5.56 12.24 3.92
C GLY A 315 -5.20 10.81 3.52
N PRO A 316 -6.14 9.84 3.47
CA PRO A 316 -7.55 9.94 3.84
C PRO A 316 -7.76 10.07 5.37
N SER A 317 -9.00 10.30 5.81
CA SER A 317 -9.34 10.31 7.24
C SER A 317 -8.82 9.05 7.93
N ARG A 318 -8.35 9.19 9.19
CA ARG A 318 -7.86 8.09 10.04
C ARG A 318 -8.79 6.88 10.12
N LYS A 319 -10.09 7.04 9.86
CA LYS A 319 -11.08 5.95 9.80
C LYS A 319 -10.94 5.04 8.58
N HIS A 320 -10.15 5.45 7.58
CA HIS A 320 -10.00 4.77 6.29
C HIS A 320 -8.54 4.40 5.99
N VAL A 321 -7.66 4.43 6.99
CA VAL A 321 -6.27 3.98 6.82
C VAL A 321 -6.23 2.49 6.54
N SER A 322 -5.28 2.10 5.70
CA SER A 322 -5.03 0.73 5.28
C SER A 322 -3.61 0.65 4.71
N SER A 323 -3.18 -0.54 4.33
CA SER A 323 -1.90 -0.74 3.64
C SER A 323 -1.78 0.02 2.31
N ARG A 324 -2.91 0.45 1.72
CA ARG A 324 -2.94 1.28 0.50
C ARG A 324 -2.56 2.75 0.73
N CYS A 325 -2.45 3.19 1.99
CA CYS A 325 -2.22 4.60 2.31
C CYS A 325 -0.74 4.94 2.55
N VAL A 326 0.13 3.93 2.60
CA VAL A 326 1.54 4.07 2.95
C VAL A 326 2.40 3.22 2.04
N HIS A 327 3.56 3.74 1.65
CA HIS A 327 4.56 3.02 0.89
C HIS A 327 5.84 2.93 1.72
N PRO A 328 6.42 1.72 1.91
CA PRO A 328 7.78 1.64 2.42
C PRO A 328 8.71 2.25 1.37
N TRP A 329 9.61 3.13 1.81
CA TRP A 329 10.57 3.76 0.92
C TRP A 329 11.97 3.66 1.52
N GLU A 330 12.85 2.94 0.83
CA GLU A 330 14.27 2.99 1.14
C GLU A 330 14.84 4.25 0.51
N LEU A 331 15.33 5.16 1.34
CA LEU A 331 16.03 6.34 0.87
C LEU A 331 17.29 5.89 0.09
N PRO A 332 17.42 6.29 -1.19
CA PRO A 332 18.65 6.10 -1.95
C PRO A 332 19.85 6.62 -1.16
N ALA A 333 20.99 5.93 -1.27
CA ALA A 333 22.22 6.31 -0.57
C ALA A 333 22.63 7.77 -0.83
N THR A 334 22.34 8.29 -2.02
CA THR A 334 22.58 9.69 -2.42
C THR A 334 21.81 10.70 -1.57
N LEU A 335 20.65 10.33 -1.02
CA LEU A 335 19.85 11.16 -0.12
C LEU A 335 20.23 10.98 1.35
N CYS A 336 20.89 9.87 1.70
CA CYS A 336 21.37 9.61 3.07
C CYS A 336 22.61 10.44 3.45
N VAL A 337 23.29 11.08 2.48
CA VAL A 337 24.55 11.84 2.70
C VAL A 337 24.41 13.04 3.65
N GLY A 338 23.18 13.43 4.03
CA GLY A 338 22.91 14.52 4.97
C GLY A 338 22.19 14.14 6.27
N ILE A 339 21.91 12.85 6.51
CA ILE A 339 21.21 12.40 7.72
C ILE A 339 22.26 11.90 8.71
N PRO A 340 22.49 12.58 9.85
CA PRO A 340 23.42 12.09 10.85
C PRO A 340 22.98 10.71 11.32
N SER A 341 23.84 9.71 11.17
CA SER A 341 23.63 8.42 11.80
C SER A 341 23.70 8.61 13.32
N GLU A 342 22.57 8.49 14.02
CA GLU A 342 22.60 8.28 15.47
C GLU A 342 23.22 6.91 15.75
N THR A 343 24.53 6.89 15.84
CA THR A 343 25.31 5.77 16.37
C THR A 343 26.11 6.31 17.54
N GLY A 344 25.82 5.76 18.71
CA GLY A 344 26.21 6.32 20.00
C GLY A 344 27.71 6.20 20.32
N SER A 345 28.15 7.12 21.19
CA SER A 345 29.18 7.00 22.22
C SER A 345 29.26 8.39 22.87
N GLY A 346 29.48 8.58 24.16
CA GLY A 346 29.81 7.69 25.24
C GLY A 346 29.72 8.48 26.55
N VAL A 347 29.92 7.73 27.63
CA VAL A 347 30.15 8.17 29.00
C VAL A 347 30.95 9.48 29.09
N ASN A 348 30.50 10.40 29.95
CA ASN A 348 31.43 11.20 30.73
C ASN A 348 30.86 11.42 32.13
N ASP A 349 31.52 10.76 33.09
CA ASP A 349 31.51 11.08 34.50
C ASP A 349 31.96 12.52 34.75
N GLY A 350 31.46 13.09 35.84
CA GLY A 350 31.50 14.52 36.10
C GLY A 350 32.85 15.13 36.48
N PHE A 351 32.86 16.46 36.52
CA PHE A 351 33.65 17.23 37.47
C PHE A 351 32.89 18.49 37.87
N ALA A 352 32.97 18.82 39.15
CA ALA A 352 32.28 19.90 39.83
C ALA A 352 32.99 21.25 39.73
N SER A 353 32.18 22.30 39.89
CA SER A 353 32.43 23.67 40.41
C SER A 353 33.61 24.49 39.89
N VAL A 354 33.32 25.70 39.41
CA VAL A 354 33.86 26.94 39.99
C VAL A 354 32.79 28.02 39.91
N ALA A 355 32.41 28.58 41.06
CA ALA A 355 31.69 29.84 41.16
C ALA A 355 32.66 31.00 40.94
N SER A 356 32.24 32.03 40.21
CA SER A 356 32.82 33.37 40.34
C SER A 356 31.73 34.40 40.11
N ASN A 357 31.58 35.19 41.16
CA ASN A 357 30.65 36.29 41.38
C ASN A 357 31.29 37.57 40.82
N GLU A 358 30.52 38.52 40.27
CA GLU A 358 30.70 39.99 40.30
C GLU A 358 29.74 40.64 39.27
N ARG A 359 28.67 41.32 39.68
CA ARG A 359 28.54 42.73 40.13
C ARG A 359 28.76 43.80 39.05
N GLY A 360 27.74 44.65 38.85
CA GLY A 360 27.81 46.00 38.27
C GLY A 360 26.63 46.30 37.32
N ARG A 361 25.56 46.97 37.80
CA ARG A 361 25.23 48.41 37.55
C ARG A 361 24.81 48.67 36.10
N ASP A 362 23.64 49.22 35.77
CA ASP A 362 22.70 50.12 36.47
C ASP A 362 21.24 49.77 36.16
#